data_AF-A0A3D4JXT1-F1
#
_entry.id   AF-A0A3D4JXT1-F1
#
_cell.length_a   1.000
_cell.length_b   1.000
_cell.length_c   1.000
_cell.angle_alpha   90.00
_cell.angle_beta   90.00
_cell.angle_gamma   90.00
#
_symmetry.space_group_name_H-M   'P 1'
#
loop_
_entity.id
_entity.type
_entity.pdbx_description
1 polymer ?
#
loop_
_entity_poly.entity_id
_entity_poly.type
_entity_poly.pdbx_seq_one_letter_code
_entity_poly.pdbx_strand_id
1 'polypeptide(L)'
;MNTENQVLGLTRLSQYIKDFLNKNQEDYNDNDSDFELLLKRSEIENPWFTIENQKFALKQWTDLLTEENITDWLKEYQISKTTKRVGLILAGNIPLVGFHDVISVVLSNHIPVIKLSSKDKYMIPFLLKKWNEFSEGNVSFEFVEKLENFDAVIATGSNNTARYLEYYFKNHLNIIRKNRTSIAVLKGDETEGELKLLAEDIFRYFGLGCRNVTRLFIPQDFVL
;
A
#
# COMPACT_ATOMS: atom_id res chain seq x y z
N MET A 1 18.30 -12.44 -12.59
CA MET A 1 17.23 -11.75 -13.33
C MET A 1 17.34 -10.29 -12.96
N ASN A 2 17.43 -9.40 -13.96
CA ASN A 2 17.63 -7.98 -13.72
C ASN A 2 16.28 -7.34 -13.38
N THR A 3 16.18 -6.62 -12.26
CA THR A 3 14.95 -5.93 -11.84
C THR A 3 14.76 -4.58 -12.53
N GLU A 4 15.67 -4.20 -13.44
CA GLU A 4 15.66 -2.93 -14.18
C GLU A 4 14.31 -2.60 -14.81
N ASN A 5 13.70 -3.54 -15.55
CA ASN A 5 12.41 -3.28 -16.20
C ASN A 5 11.28 -3.06 -15.19
N GLN A 6 11.29 -3.79 -14.08
CA GLN A 6 10.30 -3.63 -13.02
C GLN A 6 10.48 -2.28 -12.29
N VAL A 7 11.72 -1.87 -12.02
CA VAL A 7 12.02 -0.56 -11.41
C VAL A 7 11.62 0.57 -12.37
N LEU A 8 12.00 0.49 -13.64
CA LEU A 8 11.60 1.45 -14.67
C LEU A 8 10.08 1.52 -14.84
N GLY A 9 9.39 0.37 -14.74
CA GLY A 9 7.94 0.35 -14.76
C GLY A 9 7.29 1.06 -13.57
N LEU A 10 7.89 0.97 -12.37
CA LEU A 10 7.40 1.71 -11.19
C LEU A 10 7.61 3.21 -11.33
N THR A 11 8.75 3.65 -11.87
CA THR A 11 9.01 5.08 -12.07
C THR A 11 8.09 5.66 -13.15
N ARG A 12 7.82 4.92 -14.22
CA ARG A 12 6.79 5.27 -15.22
C ARG A 12 5.38 5.28 -14.64
N LEU A 13 5.03 4.31 -13.79
CA LEU A 13 3.76 4.30 -13.08
C LEU A 13 3.61 5.54 -12.17
N SER A 14 4.67 5.89 -11.46
CA SER A 14 4.73 7.10 -10.64
C SER A 14 4.46 8.35 -11.48
N GLN A 15 5.12 8.48 -12.65
CA GLN A 15 4.89 9.61 -13.55
C GLN A 15 3.44 9.64 -14.07
N TYR A 16 2.90 8.51 -14.51
CA TYR A 16 1.51 8.39 -14.95
C TYR A 16 0.52 8.88 -13.88
N ILE A 17 0.71 8.48 -12.62
CA ILE A 17 -0.13 8.93 -11.51
C ILE A 17 0.07 10.42 -11.24
N LYS A 18 1.31 10.94 -11.25
CA LYS A 18 1.60 12.37 -11.07
C LYS A 18 0.90 13.22 -12.12
N ASP A 19 0.95 12.80 -13.39
CA ASP A 19 0.30 13.50 -14.49
C ASP A 19 -1.21 13.53 -14.28
N PHE A 20 -1.83 12.40 -13.92
CA PHE A 20 -3.26 12.35 -13.59
C PHE A 20 -3.63 13.29 -12.43
N LEU A 21 -2.86 13.30 -11.35
CA LEU A 21 -3.12 14.12 -10.17
C LEU A 21 -2.96 15.63 -10.43
N ASN A 22 -2.16 16.03 -11.41
CA ASN A 22 -1.89 17.43 -11.73
C ASN A 22 -2.83 18.00 -12.82
N LYS A 23 -3.60 17.15 -13.52
CA LYS A 23 -4.56 17.58 -14.54
C LYS A 23 -5.88 18.03 -13.92
N ASN A 24 -6.49 19.03 -14.54
CA ASN A 24 -7.89 19.35 -14.30
C ASN A 24 -8.80 18.37 -15.04
N GLN A 25 -10.01 18.15 -14.52
CA GLN A 25 -10.97 17.22 -15.13
C GLN A 25 -11.33 17.58 -16.59
N GLU A 26 -11.26 18.86 -16.95
CA GLU A 26 -11.52 19.36 -18.31
C GLU A 26 -10.46 18.89 -19.33
N ASP A 27 -9.26 18.56 -18.85
CA ASP A 27 -8.11 18.16 -19.66
C ASP A 27 -7.91 16.63 -19.70
N TYR A 28 -8.86 15.86 -19.15
CA TYR A 28 -8.74 14.41 -19.07
C TYR A 28 -8.90 13.76 -20.44
N ASN A 29 -7.96 12.88 -20.78
CA ASN A 29 -8.16 11.93 -21.87
C ASN A 29 -8.96 10.70 -21.39
N ASP A 30 -9.16 9.73 -22.28
CA ASP A 30 -9.91 8.50 -21.96
C ASP A 30 -9.29 7.71 -20.79
N ASN A 31 -7.95 7.61 -20.73
CA ASN A 31 -7.27 6.91 -19.62
C ASN A 31 -7.40 7.65 -18.28
N ASP A 32 -7.35 8.98 -18.30
CA ASP A 32 -7.55 9.79 -17.08
C ASP A 32 -9.01 9.65 -16.59
N SER A 33 -9.95 9.65 -17.52
CA SER A 33 -11.39 9.47 -17.24
C SER A 33 -11.67 8.08 -16.65
N ASP A 34 -11.08 7.03 -17.21
CA ASP A 34 -11.18 5.67 -16.69
C ASP A 34 -10.60 5.55 -15.28
N PHE A 35 -9.47 6.23 -15.02
CA PHE A 35 -8.86 6.22 -13.69
C PHE A 35 -9.74 6.95 -12.67
N GLU A 36 -10.29 8.12 -13.01
CA GLU A 36 -11.24 8.85 -12.16
C GLU A 36 -12.52 8.05 -11.88
N LEU A 37 -13.08 7.36 -12.88
CA LEU A 37 -14.21 6.45 -12.70
C LEU A 37 -13.87 5.29 -11.75
N LEU A 38 -12.64 4.77 -11.82
CA LEU A 38 -12.18 3.73 -10.91
C LEU A 38 -12.07 4.24 -9.46
N LEU A 39 -11.61 5.47 -9.24
CA LEU A 39 -11.58 6.07 -7.90
C LEU A 39 -13.00 6.23 -7.34
N LYS A 40 -13.94 6.74 -8.14
CA LYS A 40 -15.35 6.87 -7.76
C LYS A 40 -15.99 5.51 -7.45
N ARG A 41 -15.71 4.49 -8.26
CA ARG A 41 -16.19 3.13 -8.01
C ARG A 41 -15.63 2.56 -6.69
N SER A 42 -14.36 2.81 -6.41
CA SER A 42 -13.72 2.38 -5.17
C SER A 42 -14.33 3.06 -3.94
N GLU A 43 -14.69 4.35 -4.05
CA GLU A 43 -15.40 5.09 -3.00
C GLU A 43 -16.81 4.55 -2.76
N ILE A 44 -17.57 4.23 -3.82
CA ILE A 44 -18.92 3.66 -3.69
C ILE A 44 -18.89 2.31 -2.94
N GLU A 45 -17.92 1.46 -3.25
CA GLU A 45 -17.79 0.12 -2.65
C GLU A 45 -17.16 0.17 -1.25
N ASN A 46 -16.35 1.19 -0.97
CA ASN A 46 -15.78 1.44 0.33
C ASN A 46 -15.78 2.96 0.62
N PRO A 47 -16.81 3.47 1.34
CA PRO A 47 -16.95 4.90 1.62
C PRO A 47 -15.79 5.54 2.41
N TRP A 48 -14.88 4.73 2.97
CA TRP A 48 -13.67 5.22 3.64
C TRP A 48 -12.57 5.61 2.63
N PHE A 49 -12.67 5.11 1.41
CA PHE A 49 -11.80 5.46 0.29
C PHE A 49 -12.35 6.69 -0.41
N THR A 50 -12.47 7.80 0.34
CA THR A 50 -12.87 9.07 -0.27
C THR A 50 -11.91 9.43 -1.41
N ILE A 51 -12.38 10.19 -2.41
CA ILE A 51 -11.50 10.66 -3.49
C ILE A 51 -10.26 11.36 -2.92
N GLU A 52 -10.41 12.16 -1.86
CA GLU A 52 -9.29 12.81 -1.17
C GLU A 52 -8.30 11.79 -0.60
N ASN A 53 -8.77 10.80 0.17
CA ASN A 53 -7.89 9.79 0.76
C ASN A 53 -7.18 8.94 -0.30
N GLN A 54 -7.87 8.62 -1.40
CA GLN A 54 -7.27 7.89 -2.52
C GLN A 54 -6.20 8.72 -3.22
N LYS A 55 -6.49 9.99 -3.55
CA LYS A 55 -5.52 10.91 -4.18
C LYS A 55 -4.34 11.19 -3.26
N PHE A 56 -4.57 11.32 -1.95
CA PHE A 56 -3.50 11.44 -0.96
C PHE A 56 -2.61 10.19 -0.96
N ALA A 57 -3.18 8.99 -0.88
CA ALA A 57 -2.40 7.74 -0.93
C ALA A 57 -1.59 7.61 -2.23
N LEU A 58 -2.20 7.92 -3.38
CA LEU A 58 -1.54 7.94 -4.67
C LEU A 58 -0.36 8.92 -4.68
N LYS A 59 -0.56 10.16 -4.20
CA LYS A 59 0.50 11.16 -4.09
C LYS A 59 1.69 10.63 -3.27
N GLN A 60 1.42 10.10 -2.07
CA GLN A 60 2.47 9.51 -1.22
C GLN A 60 3.24 8.39 -1.94
N TRP A 61 2.55 7.52 -2.68
CA TRP A 61 3.21 6.49 -3.48
C TRP A 61 4.07 7.09 -4.59
N THR A 62 3.62 8.13 -5.28
CA THR A 62 4.42 8.75 -6.34
C THR A 62 5.68 9.46 -5.83
N ASP A 63 5.65 9.95 -4.60
CA ASP A 63 6.82 10.55 -3.94
C ASP A 63 7.83 9.46 -3.52
N LEU A 64 7.36 8.24 -3.22
CA LEU A 64 8.23 7.09 -2.91
C LEU A 64 8.78 6.39 -4.16
N LEU A 65 7.99 6.29 -5.24
CA LEU A 65 8.32 5.55 -6.45
C LEU A 65 9.18 6.38 -7.43
N THR A 66 10.28 6.92 -6.93
CA THR A 66 11.33 7.56 -7.72
C THR A 66 12.49 6.60 -7.93
N GLU A 67 13.24 6.76 -9.01
CA GLU A 67 14.41 5.92 -9.29
C GLU A 67 15.43 5.93 -8.15
N GLU A 68 15.72 7.12 -7.60
CA GLU A 68 16.61 7.31 -6.45
C GLU A 68 16.14 6.51 -5.23
N ASN A 69 14.93 6.78 -4.71
CA ASN A 69 14.37 6.06 -3.57
C ASN A 69 14.33 4.53 -3.76
N ILE A 70 13.97 4.04 -4.95
CA ILE A 70 13.90 2.59 -5.20
C ILE A 70 15.31 1.99 -5.25
N THR A 71 16.27 2.65 -5.91
CA THR A 71 17.66 2.18 -6.00
C THR A 71 18.31 2.16 -4.61
N ASP A 72 18.10 3.22 -3.84
CA ASP A 72 18.58 3.33 -2.47
C ASP A 72 17.94 2.32 -1.53
N TRP A 73 16.66 1.99 -1.74
CA TRP A 73 16.01 0.93 -0.99
C TRP A 73 16.60 -0.45 -1.35
N LEU A 74 16.79 -0.74 -2.64
CA LEU A 74 17.20 -2.07 -3.11
C LEU A 74 18.68 -2.39 -2.87
N LYS A 75 19.56 -1.39 -2.74
CA LYS A 75 21.01 -1.62 -2.57
C LYS A 75 21.38 -2.43 -1.31
N GLU A 76 20.52 -2.39 -0.29
CA GLU A 76 20.70 -3.11 0.97
C GLU A 76 20.30 -4.60 0.89
N TYR A 77 19.74 -5.05 -0.24
CA TYR A 77 19.19 -6.39 -0.39
C TYR A 77 19.85 -7.18 -1.53
N GLN A 78 19.99 -8.49 -1.31
CA GLN A 78 20.38 -9.41 -2.36
C GLN A 78 19.13 -10.01 -3.01
N ILE A 79 18.94 -9.76 -4.30
CA ILE A 79 17.83 -10.33 -5.07
C ILE A 79 17.96 -11.85 -5.11
N SER A 80 16.86 -12.56 -4.84
CA SER A 80 16.85 -14.02 -4.85
C SER A 80 17.21 -14.58 -6.23
N LYS A 81 18.04 -15.62 -6.27
CA LYS A 81 18.34 -16.36 -7.51
C LYS A 81 17.25 -17.37 -7.87
N THR A 82 16.45 -17.78 -6.89
CA THR A 82 15.36 -18.75 -7.05
C THR A 82 14.03 -18.07 -6.86
N THR A 83 13.16 -18.18 -7.86
CA THR A 83 11.80 -17.64 -7.80
C THR A 83 10.91 -18.53 -6.93
N LYS A 84 10.10 -17.89 -6.10
CA LYS A 84 9.05 -18.52 -5.28
C LYS A 84 7.70 -17.88 -5.60
N ARG A 85 6.64 -18.65 -5.44
CA ARG A 85 5.26 -18.17 -5.41
C ARG A 85 4.93 -17.73 -3.99
N VAL A 86 4.73 -16.44 -3.79
CA VAL A 86 4.46 -15.87 -2.46
C VAL A 86 2.99 -15.49 -2.38
N GLY A 87 2.24 -16.20 -1.54
CA GLY A 87 0.85 -15.90 -1.24
C GLY A 87 0.72 -14.59 -0.47
N LEU A 88 -0.14 -13.69 -0.92
CA LEU A 88 -0.40 -12.40 -0.28
C LEU A 88 -1.87 -12.32 0.13
N ILE A 89 -2.13 -12.14 1.43
CA ILE A 89 -3.47 -11.74 1.93
C ILE A 89 -3.39 -10.27 2.29
N LEU A 90 -3.94 -9.44 1.40
CA LEU A 90 -3.86 -7.99 1.53
C LEU A 90 -4.94 -7.44 2.47
N ALA A 91 -4.58 -6.45 3.26
CA ALA A 91 -5.55 -5.62 3.97
C ALA A 91 -6.19 -4.60 3.01
N GLY A 92 -7.29 -3.98 3.43
CA GLY A 92 -7.96 -2.93 2.66
C GLY A 92 -8.70 -1.94 3.56
N ASN A 93 -8.13 -1.66 4.74
CA ASN A 93 -8.64 -0.65 5.67
C ASN A 93 -8.34 0.78 5.22
N ILE A 94 -7.24 0.99 4.49
CA ILE A 94 -6.89 2.26 3.84
C ILE A 94 -6.45 1.99 2.38
N PRO A 95 -6.51 2.98 1.48
CA PRO A 95 -6.21 2.76 0.07
C PRO A 95 -4.76 2.30 -0.15
N LEU A 96 -4.56 1.29 -1.01
CA LEU A 96 -3.23 0.79 -1.42
C LEU A 96 -2.36 0.20 -0.30
N VAL A 97 -2.92 -0.12 0.86
CA VAL A 97 -2.15 -0.62 2.02
C VAL A 97 -1.35 -1.89 1.71
N GLY A 98 -1.88 -2.78 0.86
CA GLY A 98 -1.22 -4.02 0.46
C GLY A 98 -0.21 -3.87 -0.68
N PHE A 99 -0.10 -2.70 -1.30
CA PHE A 99 0.69 -2.50 -2.52
C PHE A 99 2.20 -2.69 -2.27
N HIS A 100 2.68 -2.28 -1.09
CA HIS A 100 4.06 -2.49 -0.67
C HIS A 100 4.49 -3.96 -0.72
N ASP A 101 3.63 -4.88 -0.28
CA ASP A 101 3.97 -6.30 -0.29
C ASP A 101 4.10 -6.83 -1.71
N VAL A 102 3.22 -6.38 -2.61
CA VAL A 102 3.27 -6.78 -4.01
C VAL A 102 4.58 -6.29 -4.65
N ILE A 103 4.92 -5.01 -4.45
CA ILE A 103 6.18 -4.43 -4.94
C ILE A 103 7.37 -5.22 -4.38
N SER A 104 7.39 -5.46 -3.06
CA SER A 104 8.49 -6.15 -2.40
C SER A 104 8.69 -7.57 -2.94
N VAL A 105 7.60 -8.32 -3.17
CA VAL A 105 7.67 -9.67 -3.72
C VAL A 105 8.21 -9.64 -5.15
N VAL A 106 7.69 -8.77 -6.01
CA VAL A 106 8.15 -8.67 -7.41
C VAL A 106 9.62 -8.28 -7.48
N LEU A 107 10.03 -7.23 -6.76
CA LEU A 107 11.42 -6.74 -6.77
C LEU A 107 12.40 -7.71 -6.09
N SER A 108 11.91 -8.65 -5.28
CA SER A 108 12.72 -9.74 -4.71
C SER A 108 12.86 -10.96 -5.64
N ASN A 109 12.46 -10.85 -6.91
CA ASN A 109 12.41 -11.94 -7.89
C ASN A 109 11.48 -13.09 -7.47
N HIS A 110 10.29 -12.74 -6.98
CA HIS A 110 9.22 -13.68 -6.61
C HIS A 110 7.91 -13.33 -7.32
N ILE A 111 6.99 -14.31 -7.38
CA ILE A 111 5.69 -14.15 -8.03
C ILE A 111 4.62 -13.99 -6.93
N PRO A 112 3.97 -12.83 -6.82
CA PRO A 112 2.88 -12.63 -5.88
C PRO A 112 1.61 -13.37 -6.35
N VAL A 113 1.06 -14.20 -5.46
CA VAL A 113 -0.24 -14.86 -5.60
C VAL A 113 -1.20 -14.13 -4.66
N ILE A 114 -2.05 -13.27 -5.20
CA ILE A 114 -2.68 -12.17 -4.48
C ILE A 114 -4.14 -12.49 -4.21
N LYS A 115 -4.48 -12.63 -2.93
CA LYS A 115 -5.86 -12.54 -2.43
C LYS A 115 -6.13 -11.12 -1.96
N LEU A 116 -6.93 -10.39 -2.74
CA LEU A 116 -7.31 -9.01 -2.44
C LEU A 116 -8.22 -8.94 -1.20
N SER A 117 -8.18 -7.78 -0.53
CA SER A 117 -9.22 -7.44 0.43
C SER A 117 -10.53 -7.18 -0.32
N SER A 118 -11.65 -7.62 0.24
CA SER A 118 -12.95 -7.28 -0.31
C SER A 118 -13.26 -5.76 -0.24
N LYS A 119 -12.48 -5.01 0.54
CA LYS A 119 -12.59 -3.55 0.71
C LYS A 119 -11.65 -2.74 -0.20
N ASP A 120 -10.75 -3.39 -0.93
CA ASP A 120 -9.81 -2.75 -1.88
C ASP A 120 -9.62 -3.67 -3.10
N LYS A 121 -10.61 -3.68 -3.98
CA LYS A 121 -10.69 -4.62 -5.12
C LYS A 121 -10.25 -4.04 -6.46
N TYR A 122 -10.19 -2.73 -6.61
CA TYR A 122 -10.07 -2.09 -7.93
C TYR A 122 -8.72 -1.43 -8.15
N MET A 123 -8.24 -0.64 -7.19
CA MET A 123 -7.06 0.19 -7.40
C MET A 123 -5.78 -0.63 -7.52
N ILE A 124 -5.56 -1.63 -6.65
CA ILE A 124 -4.38 -2.51 -6.74
C ILE A 124 -4.34 -3.25 -8.10
N PRO A 125 -5.42 -3.92 -8.57
CA PRO A 125 -5.41 -4.55 -9.89
C PRO A 125 -5.15 -3.61 -11.06
N PHE A 126 -5.71 -2.40 -11.01
CA PHE A 126 -5.47 -1.39 -12.05
C PHE A 126 -3.99 -0.98 -12.10
N LEU A 127 -3.42 -0.62 -10.95
CA LEU A 127 -2.02 -0.20 -10.87
C LEU A 127 -1.05 -1.33 -11.22
N LEU A 128 -1.34 -2.59 -10.87
CA LEU A 128 -0.50 -3.73 -11.24
C LEU A 128 -0.51 -4.01 -12.74
N LYS A 129 -1.67 -3.86 -13.39
CA LYS A 129 -1.75 -3.95 -14.86
C LYS A 129 -0.94 -2.85 -15.53
N LYS A 130 -1.06 -1.60 -15.06
CA LYS A 130 -0.27 -0.48 -15.58
C LYS A 130 1.22 -0.64 -15.30
N TRP A 131 1.60 -1.10 -14.12
CA TRP A 131 2.99 -1.42 -13.80
C TRP A 131 3.56 -2.44 -14.78
N ASN A 132 2.83 -3.54 -15.03
CA ASN A 132 3.27 -4.58 -15.95
C ASN A 132 3.36 -4.07 -17.39
N GLU A 133 2.40 -3.27 -17.84
CA GLU A 133 2.43 -2.58 -19.14
C GLU A 133 3.71 -1.74 -19.28
N PHE A 134 4.01 -0.90 -18.28
CA PHE A 134 5.19 -0.03 -18.27
C PHE A 134 6.51 -0.78 -18.09
N SER A 135 6.45 -2.03 -17.61
CA SER A 135 7.59 -2.95 -17.44
C SER A 135 7.74 -3.92 -18.62
N GLU A 136 7.04 -3.69 -19.74
CA GLU A 136 7.11 -4.55 -20.95
C GLU A 136 6.72 -6.01 -20.66
N GLY A 137 5.78 -6.24 -19.74
CA GLY A 137 5.32 -7.59 -19.38
C GLY A 137 6.19 -8.33 -18.36
N ASN A 138 7.21 -7.67 -17.78
CA ASN A 138 8.16 -8.31 -16.85
C ASN A 138 7.67 -8.38 -15.39
N VAL A 139 6.42 -8.03 -15.09
CA VAL A 139 5.82 -8.12 -13.76
C VAL A 139 4.77 -9.23 -13.76
N SER A 140 5.20 -10.44 -13.40
CA SER A 140 4.31 -11.59 -13.25
C SER A 140 3.57 -11.54 -11.92
N PHE A 141 2.25 -11.70 -11.93
CA PHE A 141 1.41 -11.79 -10.74
C PHE A 141 0.15 -12.62 -11.03
N GLU A 142 -0.51 -13.10 -9.98
CA GLU A 142 -1.74 -13.86 -10.08
C GLU A 142 -2.75 -13.34 -9.06
N PHE A 143 -4.00 -13.10 -9.47
CA PHE A 143 -5.09 -12.84 -8.53
C PHE A 143 -5.87 -14.12 -8.28
N VAL A 144 -6.15 -14.41 -7.01
CA VAL A 144 -6.87 -15.62 -6.61
C VAL A 144 -7.92 -15.31 -5.55
N GLU A 145 -9.02 -16.06 -5.59
CA GLU A 145 -10.02 -16.02 -4.53
C GLU A 145 -9.54 -16.76 -3.27
N LYS A 146 -8.67 -17.76 -3.43
CA LYS A 146 -8.10 -18.55 -2.33
C LYS A 146 -6.64 -18.86 -2.64
N LEU A 147 -5.78 -18.73 -1.63
CA LEU A 147 -4.36 -19.04 -1.77
C LEU A 147 -4.17 -20.56 -1.85
N GLU A 148 -3.63 -21.01 -2.97
CA GLU A 148 -3.26 -22.39 -3.25
C GLU A 148 -1.93 -22.39 -4.01
N ASN A 149 -1.17 -23.49 -3.94
CA ASN A 149 0.09 -23.66 -4.67
C ASN A 149 1.10 -22.50 -4.45
N PHE A 150 1.39 -22.15 -3.19
CA PHE A 150 2.38 -21.14 -2.82
C PHE A 150 3.50 -21.73 -1.95
N ASP A 151 4.69 -21.13 -2.01
CA ASP A 151 5.89 -21.57 -1.26
C ASP A 151 6.04 -20.84 0.08
N ALA A 152 5.55 -19.60 0.16
CA ALA A 152 5.55 -18.78 1.36
C ALA A 152 4.33 -17.84 1.36
N VAL A 153 3.97 -17.30 2.53
CA VAL A 153 2.81 -16.42 2.66
C VAL A 153 3.09 -15.17 3.50
N ILE A 154 2.62 -14.02 3.03
CA ILE A 154 2.52 -12.79 3.82
C ILE A 154 1.04 -12.52 4.01
N ALA A 155 0.57 -12.54 5.26
CA ALA A 155 -0.82 -12.30 5.56
C ALA A 155 -0.98 -11.14 6.54
N THR A 156 -1.84 -10.20 6.18
CA THR A 156 -2.13 -9.01 6.98
C THR A 156 -3.58 -8.99 7.36
N GLY A 157 -3.87 -8.78 8.64
CA GLY A 157 -5.26 -8.72 9.10
C GLY A 157 -5.38 -8.12 10.49
N SER A 158 -6.63 -8.01 10.94
CA SER A 158 -6.94 -7.59 12.32
C SER A 158 -6.31 -8.54 13.34
N ASN A 159 -6.24 -8.14 14.61
CA ASN A 159 -5.76 -9.01 15.69
C ASN A 159 -6.55 -10.33 15.77
N ASN A 160 -7.87 -10.29 15.54
CA ASN A 160 -8.72 -11.48 15.53
C ASN A 160 -8.40 -12.39 14.34
N THR A 161 -8.26 -11.81 13.15
CA THR A 161 -7.92 -12.54 11.92
C THR A 161 -6.52 -13.14 12.02
N ALA A 162 -5.56 -12.45 12.62
CA ALA A 162 -4.18 -12.90 12.71
C ALA A 162 -4.04 -14.23 13.47
N ARG A 163 -4.80 -14.47 14.54
CA ARG A 163 -4.76 -15.76 15.26
C ARG A 163 -5.21 -16.92 14.38
N TYR A 164 -6.24 -16.70 13.56
CA TYR A 164 -6.70 -17.68 12.59
C TYR A 164 -5.63 -17.92 11.50
N LEU A 165 -5.02 -16.85 10.98
CA LEU A 165 -3.97 -16.94 9.96
C LEU A 165 -2.72 -17.66 10.48
N GLU A 166 -2.31 -17.39 11.72
CA GLU A 166 -1.21 -18.08 12.40
C GLU A 166 -1.48 -19.59 12.47
N TYR A 167 -2.69 -19.99 12.88
CA TYR A 167 -3.06 -21.39 12.92
C TYR A 167 -3.11 -22.03 11.52
N TYR A 168 -3.74 -21.34 10.56
CA TYR A 168 -3.94 -21.84 9.20
C TYR A 168 -2.62 -22.02 8.45
N PHE A 169 -1.67 -21.09 8.63
CA PHE A 169 -0.37 -21.10 7.94
C PHE A 169 0.79 -21.64 8.79
N LYS A 170 0.53 -22.23 9.97
CA LYS A 170 1.57 -22.69 10.90
C LYS A 170 2.66 -23.59 10.30
N ASN A 171 2.32 -24.37 9.28
CA ASN A 171 3.23 -25.30 8.60
C ASN A 171 3.84 -24.72 7.30
N HIS A 172 3.59 -23.45 6.99
CA HIS A 172 4.15 -22.75 5.83
C HIS A 172 5.19 -21.73 6.29
N LEU A 173 6.14 -21.39 5.42
CA LEU A 173 6.98 -20.21 5.64
C LEU A 173 6.08 -18.97 5.60
N ASN A 174 5.95 -18.26 6.72
CA ASN A 174 4.94 -17.21 6.83
C ASN A 174 5.44 -15.94 7.53
N ILE A 175 4.87 -14.81 7.10
CA ILE A 175 4.92 -13.52 7.78
C ILE A 175 3.47 -13.13 8.08
N ILE A 176 3.07 -13.18 9.35
CA ILE A 176 1.74 -12.75 9.78
C ILE A 176 1.83 -11.39 10.47
N ARG A 177 1.26 -10.36 9.85
CA ARG A 177 1.22 -9.00 10.42
C ARG A 177 -0.12 -8.73 11.09
N LYS A 178 -0.04 -8.28 12.34
CA LYS A 178 -1.18 -7.87 13.18
C LYS A 178 -1.27 -6.35 13.24
N ASN A 179 -2.37 -5.84 13.77
CA ASN A 179 -2.50 -4.41 14.04
C ASN A 179 -1.38 -3.95 15.01
N ARG A 180 -1.02 -2.68 14.88
CA ARG A 180 -0.13 -1.96 15.79
C ARG A 180 -0.88 -0.75 16.32
N THR A 181 -0.38 -0.23 17.44
CA THR A 181 -0.89 0.97 18.09
C THR A 181 0.22 1.99 18.04
N SER A 182 0.01 3.09 17.31
CA SER A 182 0.91 4.24 17.37
C SER A 182 0.54 5.11 18.57
N ILE A 183 1.59 5.64 19.21
CA ILE A 183 1.50 6.47 20.40
C ILE A 183 2.17 7.81 20.08
N ALA A 184 1.59 8.91 20.53
CA ALA A 184 2.26 10.20 20.62
C ALA A 184 2.44 10.59 22.09
N VAL A 185 3.64 11.11 22.40
CA VAL A 185 4.01 11.59 23.74
C VAL A 185 4.32 13.08 23.60
N LEU A 186 3.52 13.91 24.24
CA LEU A 186 3.68 15.36 24.23
C LEU A 186 4.58 15.78 25.38
N LYS A 187 5.44 16.76 25.10
CA LYS A 187 6.33 17.42 26.06
C LYS A 187 5.61 18.54 26.80
N GLY A 188 4.62 19.19 26.20
CA GLY A 188 3.85 20.26 26.82
C GLY A 188 4.06 21.65 26.25
N ASP A 189 5.06 21.80 25.38
CA ASP A 189 5.41 23.05 24.71
C ASP A 189 5.20 22.99 23.19
N GLU A 190 4.39 22.03 22.72
CA GLU A 190 4.01 21.93 21.31
C GLU A 190 3.33 23.20 20.81
N THR A 191 3.78 23.64 19.65
CA THR A 191 3.16 24.74 18.92
C THR A 191 1.82 24.31 18.31
N GLU A 192 0.97 25.29 17.99
CA GLU A 192 -0.28 25.04 17.26
C GLU A 192 -0.04 24.29 15.93
N GLY A 193 1.08 24.57 15.26
CA GLY A 193 1.48 23.88 14.02
C GLY A 193 1.77 22.39 14.24
N GLU A 194 2.51 22.06 15.29
CA GLU A 194 2.79 20.66 15.67
C GLU A 194 1.52 19.91 16.05
N LEU A 195 0.61 20.55 16.79
CA LEU A 195 -0.68 19.96 17.15
C LEU A 195 -1.58 19.72 15.92
N LYS A 196 -1.52 20.58 14.90
CA LYS A 196 -2.21 20.35 13.62
C LYS A 196 -1.64 19.14 12.87
N LEU A 197 -0.32 18.98 12.83
CA LEU A 197 0.33 17.79 12.25
C LEU A 197 -0.05 16.52 13.01
N LEU A 198 -0.11 16.58 14.34
CA LEU A 198 -0.58 15.46 15.15
C LEU A 198 -2.05 15.13 14.88
N ALA A 199 -2.90 16.14 14.65
CA ALA A 199 -4.29 15.91 14.26
C ALA A 199 -4.37 15.14 12.93
N GLU A 200 -3.49 15.44 11.96
CA GLU A 200 -3.36 14.65 10.75
C GLU A 200 -2.96 13.19 11.04
N ASP A 201 -1.96 12.96 11.90
CA ASP A 201 -1.54 11.61 12.30
C ASP A 201 -2.67 10.82 12.99
N ILE A 202 -3.57 11.48 13.70
CA ILE A 202 -4.73 10.85 14.36
C ILE A 202 -5.84 10.58 13.36
N PHE A 203 -6.22 11.58 12.54
CA PHE A 203 -7.48 11.57 11.80
C PHE A 203 -7.35 11.25 10.32
N ARG A 204 -6.14 11.25 9.73
CA ARG A 204 -5.95 10.80 8.35
C ARG A 204 -6.52 9.41 8.16
N TYR A 205 -7.26 9.20 7.06
CA TYR A 205 -8.03 7.97 6.83
C TYR A 205 -9.03 7.66 7.95
N PHE A 206 -9.60 8.68 8.59
CA PHE A 206 -10.54 8.56 9.72
C PHE A 206 -9.98 7.75 10.91
N GLY A 207 -8.66 7.71 11.08
CA GLY A 207 -8.00 6.95 12.16
C GLY A 207 -7.96 5.43 11.94
N LEU A 208 -8.22 4.96 10.73
CA LEU A 208 -8.37 3.53 10.42
C LEU A 208 -7.06 2.86 9.98
N GLY A 209 -6.02 3.63 9.75
CA GLY A 209 -4.69 3.15 9.41
C GLY A 209 -3.98 2.53 10.63
N CYS A 210 -3.20 1.49 10.40
CA CYS A 210 -2.41 0.82 11.45
C CYS A 210 -1.27 1.69 12.01
N ARG A 211 -1.04 2.87 11.41
CA ARG A 211 -0.05 3.86 11.84
C ARG A 211 -0.67 5.11 12.44
N ASN A 212 -2.00 5.26 12.40
CA ASN A 212 -2.64 6.40 13.06
C ASN A 212 -2.37 6.38 14.56
N VAL A 213 -2.17 7.57 15.12
CA VAL A 213 -2.01 7.73 16.57
C VAL A 213 -3.35 7.44 17.24
N THR A 214 -3.34 6.43 18.11
CA THR A 214 -4.55 5.96 18.82
C THR A 214 -4.44 6.13 20.32
N ARG A 215 -3.29 6.60 20.80
CA ARG A 215 -3.05 6.90 22.21
C ARG A 215 -2.14 8.11 22.36
N LEU A 216 -2.58 9.05 23.19
CA LEU A 216 -1.86 10.26 23.54
C LEU A 216 -1.40 10.18 24.99
N PHE A 217 -0.15 10.54 25.25
CA PHE A 217 0.34 10.84 26.58
C PHE A 217 0.64 12.34 26.64
N ILE A 218 0.03 13.01 27.61
CA ILE A 218 0.23 14.43 27.86
C ILE A 218 0.85 14.61 29.25
N PRO A 219 1.66 15.67 29.47
CA PRO A 219 2.12 16.06 30.79
C PRO A 219 0.94 16.26 31.75
N GLN A 220 1.16 15.97 33.04
CA GLN A 220 0.11 16.12 34.05
C GLN A 220 -0.31 17.59 34.22
N ASP A 221 0.61 18.51 33.96
CA ASP A 221 0.45 19.96 34.02
C ASP A 221 0.11 20.59 32.65
N PHE A 222 -0.25 19.78 31.66
CA PHE A 222 -0.69 20.29 30.35
C PHE A 222 -1.98 21.10 30.49
N VAL A 223 -1.94 22.36 30.04
CA VAL A 223 -3.09 23.28 30.11
C VAL A 223 -3.97 23.06 28.88
N LEU A 224 -5.24 22.67 29.12
CA LEU A 224 -6.27 22.46 28.09
C LEU A 224 -7.03 23.74 27.76
#